data_AF-A0A938T3E2-F1
#
_entry.id   AF-A0A938T3E2-F1
#
_cell.length_a   1.000
_cell.length_b   1.000
_cell.length_c   1.000
_cell.angle_alpha   90.00
_cell.angle_beta   90.00
_cell.angle_gamma   90.00
#
_symmetry.space_group_name_H-M   'P 1'
#
loop_
_entity.id
_entity.type
_entity.pdbx_description
1 polymer ?
#
loop_
_entity_poly.entity_id
_entity_poly.type
_entity_poly.pdbx_seq_one_letter_code
_entity_poly.pdbx_strand_id
1 'polypeptide(L)'
;MENEEFGEIKEEEVFDAVVSGKIIENYQEDEPYPSCLIYGRTRENRPIHLVCAYSKESDMVIIITVYQPDPKKWIDFERRRI
;
A
#
# COMPACT_ATOMS: atom_id res chain seq x y z
N MET A 1 -1.23 -14.58 -14.14
CA MET A 1 -0.37 -15.25 -13.15
C MET A 1 0.88 -15.84 -13.80
N GLU A 2 1.61 -15.06 -14.61
CA GLU A 2 2.92 -15.47 -15.17
C GLU A 2 3.89 -14.28 -15.43
N ASN A 3 3.56 -13.04 -15.02
CA ASN A 3 4.31 -11.84 -15.45
C ASN A 3 4.43 -10.75 -14.38
N GLU A 4 4.59 -11.11 -13.10
CA GLU A 4 4.97 -10.14 -12.06
C GLU A 4 6.37 -10.49 -11.56
N GLU A 5 7.31 -9.55 -11.70
CA GLU A 5 8.75 -9.69 -11.38
C GLU A 5 9.02 -10.32 -10.00
N PHE A 6 8.09 -10.15 -9.06
CA PHE A 6 8.21 -10.59 -7.67
C PHE A 6 7.16 -11.64 -7.25
N GLY A 7 6.31 -12.11 -8.17
CA GLY A 7 5.26 -13.10 -7.87
C GLY A 7 4.13 -12.56 -6.96
N GLU A 8 3.39 -13.48 -6.33
CA GLU A 8 2.31 -13.13 -5.41
C GLU A 8 2.82 -12.33 -4.21
N ILE A 9 1.97 -11.44 -3.67
CA ILE A 9 2.29 -10.66 -2.46
C ILE A 9 1.92 -11.50 -1.25
N LYS A 10 2.89 -11.76 -0.37
CA LYS A 10 2.69 -12.53 0.86
C LYS A 10 2.29 -11.64 2.03
N GLU A 11 1.63 -12.22 3.03
CA GLU A 11 1.23 -11.50 4.26
C GLU A 11 2.42 -10.85 4.98
N GLU A 12 3.58 -11.51 5.00
CA GLU A 12 4.81 -10.97 5.59
C GLU A 12 5.29 -9.69 4.87
N GLU A 13 5.14 -9.63 3.55
CA GLU A 13 5.50 -8.47 2.74
C GLU A 13 4.55 -7.29 3.00
N VAL A 14 3.26 -7.59 3.22
CA VAL A 14 2.28 -6.58 3.64
C VAL A 14 2.68 -6.00 5.00
N PHE A 15 3.04 -6.85 5.96
CA PHE A 15 3.46 -6.41 7.30
C PHE A 15 4.71 -5.53 7.24
N ASP A 16 5.76 -5.98 6.53
CA ASP A 16 6.98 -5.19 6.35
C ASP A 16 6.66 -3.81 5.74
N ALA A 17 5.84 -3.77 4.69
CA ALA A 17 5.47 -2.54 4.00
C ALA A 17 4.64 -1.58 4.87
N VAL A 18 3.77 -2.08 5.74
CA VAL A 18 3.00 -1.25 6.69
C VAL A 18 3.93 -0.64 7.74
N VAL A 19 4.82 -1.45 8.32
CA VAL A 19 5.70 -1.03 9.43
C VAL A 19 6.74 0.00 8.99
N SER A 20 7.30 -0.16 7.79
CA SER A 20 8.30 0.76 7.25
C SER A 20 7.73 1.84 6.32
N GLY A 21 6.41 1.82 6.10
CA GLY A 21 5.75 2.59 5.06
C GLY A 21 5.54 4.05 5.44
N LYS A 22 5.26 4.86 4.41
CA LYS A 22 4.81 6.24 4.58
C LYS A 22 3.51 6.49 3.84
N ILE A 23 2.64 7.30 4.43
CA ILE A 23 1.43 7.76 3.77
C ILE A 23 1.82 8.71 2.62
N ILE A 24 1.38 8.39 1.41
CA ILE A 24 1.65 9.19 0.20
C ILE A 24 0.39 9.86 -0.36
N GLU A 25 -0.80 9.32 -0.10
CA GLU A 25 -2.08 9.98 -0.39
C GLU A 25 -3.05 9.76 0.78
N ASN A 26 -3.88 10.76 1.08
CA ASN A 26 -4.94 10.68 2.09
C ASN A 26 -6.30 10.80 1.39
N TYR A 27 -7.20 9.88 1.68
CA TYR A 27 -8.57 9.85 1.16
C TYR A 27 -9.53 10.03 2.32
N GLN A 28 -9.63 11.27 2.81
CA GLN A 28 -10.41 11.59 4.02
C GLN A 28 -11.92 11.47 3.82
N GLU A 29 -12.36 11.50 2.55
CA GLU A 29 -13.77 11.41 2.17
C GLU A 29 -14.21 9.96 1.89
N ASP A 30 -13.32 8.97 2.05
CA ASP A 30 -13.66 7.56 1.88
C ASP A 30 -14.55 7.08 3.04
N GLU A 31 -15.53 6.24 2.69
CA GLU A 31 -16.49 5.64 3.61
C GLU A 31 -16.32 4.11 3.61
N PRO A 32 -16.51 3.41 4.75
CA PRO A 32 -17.04 3.90 6.04
C PRO A 32 -16.01 4.57 6.97
N TYR A 33 -14.73 4.55 6.60
CA TYR A 33 -13.66 5.15 7.36
C TYR A 33 -12.68 5.85 6.41
N PRO A 34 -12.13 7.02 6.79
CA PRO A 34 -11.04 7.65 6.06
C PRO A 34 -9.92 6.65 5.75
N SER A 35 -9.50 6.62 4.50
CA SER A 35 -8.45 5.71 4.05
C SER A 35 -7.20 6.49 3.61
N CYS A 36 -6.09 5.77 3.48
CA CYS A 36 -4.86 6.34 2.97
C CYS A 36 -4.13 5.33 2.09
N LEU A 37 -3.36 5.85 1.13
CA LEU A 37 -2.40 5.08 0.37
C LEU A 37 -1.04 5.20 1.05
N ILE A 38 -0.49 4.05 1.43
CA ILE A 38 0.86 3.93 1.97
C ILE A 38 1.78 3.35 0.90
N TYR A 39 2.97 3.92 0.79
CA TYR A 39 4.11 3.34 0.10
C TYR A 39 5.09 2.74 1.10
N GLY A 40 5.33 1.44 0.98
CA GLY A 40 6.29 0.70 1.76
C GLY A 40 7.21 -0.15 0.88
N ARG A 41 8.17 -0.81 1.52
CA ARG A 41 9.08 -1.74 0.86
C ARG A 41 9.23 -3.00 1.70
N THR A 42 9.33 -4.13 1.04
CA THR A 42 9.65 -5.40 1.70
C THR A 42 11.13 -5.46 2.06
N ARG A 43 11.53 -6.47 2.84
CA ARG A 43 12.96 -6.74 3.13
C ARG A 43 13.81 -6.94 1.88
N GLU A 44 13.22 -7.46 0.81
CA GLU A 44 13.88 -7.64 -0.49
C GLU A 44 13.80 -6.39 -1.37
N ASN A 45 13.40 -5.25 -0.79
CA ASN A 45 13.32 -3.95 -1.45
C ASN A 45 12.25 -3.86 -2.56
N ARG A 46 11.29 -4.81 -2.58
CA ARG A 46 10.12 -4.76 -3.46
C ARG A 46 9.22 -3.58 -3.06
N PRO A 47 8.86 -2.68 -3.99
CA PRO A 47 7.94 -1.59 -3.69
C PRO A 47 6.50 -2.11 -3.54
N ILE A 48 5.81 -1.68 -2.49
CA ILE A 48 4.42 -2.08 -2.20
C ILE A 48 3.58 -0.84 -1.96
N HIS A 49 2.44 -0.78 -2.64
CA HIS A 49 1.36 0.15 -2.36
C HIS A 49 0.26 -0.59 -1.61
N LEU A 50 -0.19 0.00 -0.52
CA LEU A 50 -1.31 -0.53 0.26
C LEU A 50 -2.30 0.59 0.57
N VAL A 51 -3.57 0.33 0.28
CA VAL A 51 -4.67 1.19 0.72
C VAL A 51 -5.20 0.59 2.00
N CYS A 52 -5.22 1.40 3.06
CA CYS A 52 -5.74 0.98 4.34
C CYS A 52 -6.55 2.07 5.02
N ALA A 53 -7.49 1.65 5.85
CA ALA A 53 -8.24 2.52 6.75
C ALA A 53 -8.02 2.10 8.20
N TYR A 54 -8.16 3.02 9.13
CA TYR A 54 -8.10 2.72 10.56
C TYR A 54 -9.49 2.83 11.17
N SER A 55 -10.02 1.70 11.67
CA SER A 55 -11.25 1.69 12.45
C SER A 55 -10.91 1.89 13.92
N LYS A 56 -11.26 3.06 14.44
CA LYS A 56 -11.13 3.36 15.87
C LYS A 56 -12.08 2.52 16.73
N GLU A 57 -13.20 2.06 16.18
CA GLU A 57 -14.21 1.29 16.91
C GLU A 57 -13.71 -0.11 17.26
N SER A 58 -13.02 -0.77 16.33
CA SER A 58 -12.44 -2.09 16.54
C SER A 58 -10.96 -2.07 16.92
N ASP A 59 -10.32 -0.89 16.94
CA ASP A 59 -8.87 -0.72 17.14
C ASP A 59 -8.06 -1.53 16.13
N MET A 60 -8.46 -1.47 14.85
CA MET A 60 -7.87 -2.27 13.76
C MET A 60 -7.55 -1.44 12.54
N VAL A 61 -6.45 -1.82 11.88
CA VAL A 61 -6.15 -1.41 10.50
C VAL A 61 -6.81 -2.38 9.54
N ILE A 62 -7.64 -1.85 8.64
CA ILE A 62 -8.31 -2.59 7.58
C ILE A 62 -7.49 -2.42 6.31
N ILE A 63 -6.89 -3.49 5.81
CA ILE A 63 -6.21 -3.51 4.52
C ILE A 63 -7.27 -3.70 3.44
N ILE A 64 -7.41 -2.71 2.55
CA ILE A 64 -8.41 -2.71 1.48
C ILE A 64 -7.82 -3.38 0.23
N THR A 65 -6.66 -2.89 -0.23
CA THR A 65 -5.98 -3.42 -1.41
C THR A 65 -4.47 -3.32 -1.21
N VAL A 66 -3.74 -4.33 -1.66
CA VAL A 66 -2.28 -4.31 -1.75
C VAL A 66 -1.87 -4.63 -3.18
N TYR A 67 -0.92 -3.87 -3.73
CA TYR A 67 -0.41 -4.08 -5.08
C TYR A 67 1.01 -3.54 -5.24
N GLN A 68 1.72 -4.02 -6.26
CA GLN A 68 2.99 -3.44 -6.66
C GLN A 68 2.73 -2.21 -7.57
N PRO A 69 3.29 -1.02 -7.24
CA PRO A 69 3.06 0.17 -8.04
C PRO A 69 3.67 0.07 -9.44
N ASP A 70 2.88 0.42 -10.46
CA ASP A 70 3.34 0.50 -11.84
C ASP A 70 4.29 1.70 -12.03
N PRO A 71 5.57 1.49 -12.40
CA PRO A 71 6.54 2.57 -12.61
C PRO A 71 6.15 3.50 -13.78
N LYS A 72 5.19 3.14 -14.63
CA LYS A 72 4.63 4.05 -15.64
C LYS A 72 3.61 5.03 -15.06
N LYS A 73 2.99 4.71 -13.93
CA LYS A 73 1.98 5.55 -13.25
C LYS A 73 2.57 6.33 -12.08
N TRP A 74 3.73 5.93 -11.57
CA TRP A 74 4.35 6.51 -10.38
C TRP A 74 5.78 6.99 -10.64
N ILE A 75 6.14 8.13 -10.05
CA ILE A 75 7.50 8.66 -9.95
C ILE A 75 8.01 8.24 -8.58
N ASP A 76 9.15 7.53 -8.56
CA ASP A 76 9.79 6.98 -7.36
C ASP A 76 8.87 6.11 -6.49
N PHE A 77 7.77 5.61 -7.06
CA PHE A 77 6.69 4.89 -6.35
C PHE A 77 6.00 5.72 -5.26
N GLU A 78 6.04 7.05 -5.36
CA GLU A 78 5.48 7.95 -4.34
C GLU A 78 4.50 8.96 -4.92
N ARG A 79 4.82 9.51 -6.09
CA ARG A 79 4.02 10.55 -6.73
C ARG A 79 3.38 10.02 -8.00
N ARG A 80 2.07 10.18 -8.13
CA ARG A 80 1.34 9.82 -9.35
C ARG A 80 1.79 10.70 -10.51
N ARG A 81 1.97 10.10 -11.70
CA ARG A 81 2.13 10.83 -12.95
C ARG A 81 0.74 11.33 -13.37
N ILE A 82 0.59 12.65 -13.49
CA ILE A 82 -0.62 13.33 -14.00
C ILE A 82 -0.51 13.46 -15.51
#